data_AF-A0A7Y5NGG4-F1
#
_entry.id   AF-A0A7Y5NGG4-F1
#
_cell.length_a   1.000
_cell.length_b   1.000
_cell.length_c   1.000
_cell.angle_alpha   90.00
_cell.angle_beta   90.00
_cell.angle_gamma   90.00
#
_symmetry.space_group_name_H-M   'P 1'
#
loop_
_entity.id
_entity.type
_entity.pdbx_description
1 polymer ?
#
loop_
_entity_poly.entity_id
_entity_poly.type
_entity_poly.pdbx_seq_one_letter_code
_entity_poly.pdbx_strand_id
1 'polypeptide(L)'
;MLTENGTSTFAKQLEFAELHAWWDQWEAFPTDLVQQFRFGKHTLGEVVVLTCAAIPFPLFNRVMGLGLAYPATEKDLDNILALFNAQNIKSLLIHHIPHTQPP
;
A
#
# COMPACT_ATOMS: atom_id res chain seq x y z
N MET A 1 24.87 -2.89 -5.63
CA MET A 1 23.78 -3.29 -6.55
C MET A 1 23.50 -4.76 -6.24
N LEU A 2 22.28 -5.12 -5.82
CA LEU A 2 21.94 -6.54 -5.66
C LEU A 2 21.95 -7.16 -7.06
N THR A 3 22.86 -8.10 -7.29
CA THR A 3 23.14 -8.67 -8.63
C THR A 3 22.36 -9.96 -8.90
N GLU A 4 21.60 -10.44 -7.93
CA GLU A 4 20.82 -11.67 -8.05
C GLU A 4 19.38 -11.33 -8.45
N ASN A 5 18.97 -11.80 -9.63
CA ASN A 5 17.59 -11.72 -10.05
C ASN A 5 16.77 -12.70 -9.21
N GLY A 6 16.14 -12.21 -8.15
CA GLY A 6 15.17 -12.99 -7.38
C GLY A 6 14.04 -13.48 -8.29
N THR A 7 13.61 -14.72 -8.09
CA THR A 7 12.44 -15.27 -8.79
C THR A 7 11.19 -14.43 -8.48
N SER A 8 10.22 -14.42 -9.40
CA SER A 8 8.94 -13.74 -9.16
C SER A 8 8.28 -14.22 -7.86
N THR A 9 8.36 -15.52 -7.55
CA THR A 9 7.85 -16.09 -6.31
C THR A 9 8.55 -15.53 -5.07
N PHE A 10 9.89 -15.46 -5.07
CA PHE A 10 10.62 -14.92 -3.93
C PHE A 10 10.36 -13.42 -3.73
N ALA A 11 10.33 -12.65 -4.81
CA ALA A 11 10.01 -11.23 -4.74
C ALA A 11 8.60 -11.01 -4.19
N LYS A 12 7.61 -11.80 -4.62
CA LYS A 12 6.25 -11.77 -4.08
C LYS A 12 6.18 -12.09 -2.59
N GLN A 13 6.93 -13.08 -2.12
CA GLN A 13 7.00 -13.40 -0.69
C GLN A 13 7.58 -12.25 0.14
N LEU A 14 8.62 -11.59 -0.37
CA LEU A 14 9.25 -10.46 0.30
C LEU A 14 8.29 -9.26 0.39
N GLU A 15 7.63 -8.92 -0.71
CA GLU A 15 6.64 -7.83 -0.75
C GLU A 15 5.46 -8.10 0.20
N PHE A 16 4.97 -9.35 0.28
CA PHE A 16 3.92 -9.68 1.24
C PHE A 16 4.40 -9.60 2.69
N ALA A 17 5.65 -9.98 2.97
CA ALA A 17 6.22 -9.83 4.30
C ALA A 17 6.28 -8.34 4.71
N GLU A 18 6.71 -7.45 3.81
CA GLU A 18 6.68 -6.01 4.07
C GLU A 18 5.24 -5.50 4.27
N LEU A 19 4.31 -5.88 3.39
CA LEU A 19 2.90 -5.50 3.49
C LEU A 19 2.30 -5.90 4.84
N HIS A 20 2.55 -7.12 5.31
CA HIS A 20 2.05 -7.59 6.61
C HIS A 20 2.69 -6.83 7.78
N ALA A 21 4.00 -6.55 7.71
CA ALA A 21 4.66 -5.76 8.75
C ALA A 21 4.05 -4.35 8.89
N TRP A 22 3.76 -3.69 7.77
CA TRP A 22 3.09 -2.38 7.78
C TRP A 22 1.65 -2.46 8.25
N TRP A 23 0.91 -3.50 7.87
CA TRP A 23 -0.45 -3.74 8.34
C TRP A 23 -0.50 -3.88 9.86
N ASP A 24 0.37 -4.73 10.42
CA ASP A 24 0.46 -4.98 11.86
C ASP A 24 0.82 -3.70 12.63
N GLN A 25 1.72 -2.89 12.08
CA GLN A 25 2.03 -1.58 12.66
C GLN A 25 0.81 -0.65 12.68
N TRP A 26 0.01 -0.61 11.61
CA TRP A 26 -1.22 0.21 11.58
C TRP A 26 -2.30 -0.31 12.52
N GLU A 27 -2.44 -1.63 12.63
CA GLU A 27 -3.34 -2.29 13.58
C GLU A 27 -2.98 -1.99 15.03
N ALA A 28 -1.68 -1.88 15.32
CA ALA A 28 -1.18 -1.67 16.68
C ALA A 28 -1.27 -0.21 17.17
N PHE A 29 -1.68 0.75 16.33
CA PHE A 29 -1.77 2.14 16.77
C PHE A 29 -2.85 2.32 17.86
N PRO A 30 -2.51 2.98 18.99
CA PRO A 30 -3.48 3.39 19.99
C PRO A 30 -4.63 4.21 19.39
N THR A 31 -5.87 3.97 19.88
CA THR A 31 -7.08 4.58 19.32
C THR A 31 -7.06 6.11 19.33
N ASP A 32 -6.46 6.71 20.36
CA ASP A 32 -6.26 8.17 20.45
C ASP A 32 -5.36 8.69 19.33
N LEU A 33 -4.26 7.99 19.03
CA LEU A 33 -3.39 8.34 17.90
C LEU A 33 -4.07 8.11 16.55
N VAL A 34 -4.86 7.03 16.40
CA VAL A 34 -5.65 6.78 15.19
C VAL A 34 -6.62 7.94 14.93
N GLN A 35 -7.30 8.43 15.96
CA GLN A 35 -8.23 9.55 15.84
C GLN A 35 -7.49 10.88 15.58
N GLN A 36 -6.43 11.15 16.33
CA GLN A 36 -5.65 12.38 16.23
C GLN A 36 -5.02 12.53 14.83
N PHE A 37 -4.36 11.48 14.35
CA PHE A 37 -3.63 11.50 13.08
C PHE A 37 -4.45 11.00 11.90
N ARG A 38 -5.69 10.56 12.13
CA ARG A 38 -6.61 10.04 11.13
C ARG A 38 -5.96 8.90 10.34
N PHE A 39 -5.43 7.92 11.07
CA PHE A 39 -4.87 6.72 10.46
C PHE A 39 -6.00 5.84 9.90
N GLY A 40 -5.76 5.29 8.71
CA GLY A 40 -6.65 4.33 8.06
C GLY A 40 -5.86 3.16 7.48
N LYS A 41 -6.48 1.98 7.45
CA LYS A 41 -5.99 0.80 6.75
C LYS A 41 -7.15 0.15 6.01
N HIS A 42 -6.92 -0.22 4.76
CA HIS A 42 -7.95 -0.72 3.86
C HIS A 42 -7.40 -1.83 2.98
N THR A 43 -8.30 -2.70 2.53
CA THR A 43 -8.00 -3.76 1.54
C THR A 43 -8.87 -3.56 0.32
N LEU A 44 -8.26 -3.57 -0.86
CA LEU A 44 -8.92 -3.60 -2.17
C LEU A 44 -8.48 -4.88 -2.88
N GLY A 45 -9.18 -5.98 -2.61
CA GLY A 45 -8.67 -7.32 -2.98
C GLY A 45 -7.40 -7.65 -2.19
N GLU A 46 -6.32 -8.02 -2.89
CA GLU A 46 -5.00 -8.27 -2.29
C GLU A 46 -4.14 -6.99 -2.14
N VAL A 47 -4.66 -5.82 -2.54
CA VAL A 47 -3.98 -4.54 -2.37
C VAL A 47 -4.25 -4.00 -0.97
N VAL A 48 -3.20 -3.65 -0.25
CA VAL A 48 -3.28 -2.93 1.03
C VAL A 48 -3.06 -1.45 0.81
N VAL A 49 -3.94 -0.64 1.39
CA VAL A 49 -3.84 0.82 1.37
C VAL A 49 -3.79 1.33 2.81
N LEU A 50 -2.74 2.09 3.12
CA LEU A 50 -2.58 2.77 4.40
C LEU A 50 -2.69 4.26 4.21
N THR A 51 -3.37 4.94 5.11
CA THR A 51 -3.59 6.38 5.05
C THR A 51 -3.27 7.07 6.38
N CYS A 52 -2.89 8.34 6.28
CA CYS A 52 -2.77 9.31 7.37
C CYS A 52 -3.12 10.69 6.81
N ALA A 53 -4.33 11.17 7.10
CA ALA A 53 -4.79 12.45 6.56
C ALA A 53 -4.25 13.67 7.31
N ALA A 54 -3.74 13.50 8.54
CA ALA A 54 -3.22 14.62 9.34
C ALA A 54 -1.77 15.00 9.00
N ILE A 55 -0.97 14.05 8.50
CA ILE A 55 0.45 14.27 8.19
C ILE A 55 0.65 14.10 6.69
N PRO A 56 1.12 15.13 5.97
CA PRO A 56 1.35 15.06 4.52
C PRO A 56 2.66 14.33 4.20
N PHE A 57 2.81 13.10 4.71
CA PHE A 57 3.99 12.27 4.51
C PHE A 57 3.63 11.03 3.67
N PRO A 58 4.15 10.91 2.44
CA PRO A 58 3.74 9.84 1.51
C PRO A 58 3.96 8.43 2.04
N LEU A 59 4.96 8.20 2.90
CA LEU A 59 5.21 6.89 3.49
C LEU A 59 4.05 6.39 4.36
N PHE A 60 3.24 7.30 4.93
CA PHE A 60 2.03 6.97 5.68
C PHE A 60 0.78 6.90 4.80
N ASN A 61 0.90 7.26 3.53
CA ASN A 61 -0.13 7.28 2.52
C ASN A 61 0.27 6.37 1.37
N ARG A 62 0.26 5.06 1.59
CA ARG A 62 0.90 4.10 0.70
C ARG A 62 0.00 2.97 0.23
N VAL A 63 0.33 2.43 -0.92
CA VAL A 63 -0.35 1.32 -1.59
C VAL A 63 0.67 0.20 -1.81
N MET A 64 0.33 -1.00 -1.38
CA MET A 64 1.18 -2.19 -1.45
C MET A 64 0.42 -3.34 -2.09
N GLY A 65 1.11 -4.16 -2.89
CA GLY A 65 0.54 -5.36 -3.53
C GLY A 65 -0.18 -5.14 -4.86
N LEU A 66 -0.25 -3.91 -5.38
CA LEU A 66 -0.83 -3.62 -6.69
C LEU A 66 -0.03 -4.31 -7.81
N GLY A 67 -0.69 -5.13 -8.64
CA GLY A 67 -0.04 -5.87 -9.72
C GLY A 67 0.78 -7.07 -9.26
N LEU A 68 0.81 -7.40 -7.96
CA LEU A 68 1.64 -8.47 -7.42
C LEU A 68 0.93 -9.83 -7.44
N ALA A 69 -0.34 -9.82 -7.05
CA ALA A 69 -1.17 -11.00 -6.98
C ALA A 69 -1.67 -11.43 -8.34
N TYR A 70 -2.18 -10.44 -9.06
CA TYR A 70 -2.82 -10.48 -10.36
C TYR A 70 -2.44 -9.19 -11.10
N PRO A 71 -2.50 -9.14 -12.44
CA PRO A 71 -2.33 -7.92 -13.20
C PRO A 71 -3.22 -6.79 -12.64
N ALA A 72 -2.64 -5.62 -12.41
CA ALA A 72 -3.39 -4.46 -11.95
C ALA A 72 -4.34 -4.00 -13.07
N THR A 73 -5.52 -3.48 -12.74
CA THR A 73 -6.42 -2.86 -13.72
C THR A 73 -6.53 -1.35 -13.50
N GLU A 74 -6.94 -0.61 -14.53
CA GLU A 74 -7.27 0.82 -14.38
C GLU A 74 -8.33 1.03 -13.30
N LYS A 75 -9.30 0.10 -13.20
CA LYS A 75 -10.32 0.13 -12.16
C LYS A 75 -9.73 -0.01 -10.74
N ASP A 76 -8.69 -0.82 -10.55
CA ASP A 76 -8.02 -0.92 -9.25
C ASP A 76 -7.37 0.42 -8.87
N LEU A 77 -6.71 1.06 -9.84
CA LEU A 77 -6.13 2.38 -9.65
C LEU A 77 -7.21 3.43 -9.35
N ASP A 78 -8.32 3.43 -10.06
CA ASP A 78 -9.44 4.34 -9.81
C ASP A 78 -10.01 4.18 -8.40
N ASN A 79 -10.17 2.94 -7.93
CA ASN A 79 -10.64 2.65 -6.56
C ASN A 79 -9.66 3.19 -5.50
N ILE A 80 -8.35 3.00 -5.73
CA ILE A 80 -7.29 3.53 -4.87
C ILE A 80 -7.36 5.05 -4.83
N LEU A 81 -7.40 5.72 -5.99
CA LEU A 81 -7.43 7.17 -6.08
C LEU A 81 -8.70 7.77 -5.46
N ALA A 82 -9.85 7.12 -5.66
CA ALA A 82 -11.11 7.51 -5.03
C ALA A 82 -11.01 7.48 -3.49
N LEU A 83 -10.35 6.48 -2.92
CA LEU A 83 -10.13 6.35 -1.47
C LEU A 83 -9.30 7.53 -0.92
N PHE A 84 -8.17 7.86 -1.56
CA PHE A 84 -7.34 9.00 -1.13
C PHE A 84 -8.06 10.34 -1.31
N ASN A 85 -8.78 10.51 -2.43
CA ASN A 85 -9.55 11.72 -2.70
C ASN A 85 -10.66 11.95 -1.67
N ALA A 86 -11.38 10.90 -1.26
CA ALA A 86 -12.41 10.99 -0.22
C ALA A 86 -11.86 11.46 1.13
N GLN A 87 -10.57 11.23 1.39
CA GLN A 87 -9.87 11.65 2.61
C GLN A 87 -9.09 12.97 2.44
N ASN A 88 -9.20 13.64 1.29
CA ASN A 88 -8.43 14.84 0.93
C ASN A 88 -6.91 14.66 0.94
N ILE A 89 -6.42 13.43 0.79
CA ILE A 89 -4.99 13.13 0.71
C ILE A 89 -4.53 13.34 -0.74
N LYS A 90 -3.51 14.20 -0.93
CA LYS A 90 -3.06 14.63 -2.27
C LYS A 90 -1.76 13.97 -2.73
N SER A 91 -1.06 13.30 -1.84
CA SER A 91 0.20 12.63 -2.14
C SER A 91 0.15 11.22 -1.57
N LEU A 92 0.48 10.26 -2.42
CA LEU A 92 0.51 8.85 -2.08
C LEU A 92 1.74 8.19 -2.72
N LEU A 93 2.16 7.07 -2.14
CA LEU A 93 3.26 6.25 -2.63
C LEU A 93 2.71 4.87 -3.04
N ILE A 94 2.98 4.45 -4.28
CA ILE A 94 2.64 3.09 -4.75
C ILE A 94 3.92 2.28 -4.82
N HIS A 95 3.91 1.10 -4.20
CA HIS A 95 5.00 0.14 -4.33
C HIS A 95 5.01 -0.46 -5.72
N HIS A 96 6.20 -0.52 -6.31
CA HIS A 96 6.42 -1.14 -7.60
C HIS A 96 7.73 -1.90 -7.58
N ILE A 97 7.71 -3.11 -8.13
CA ILE A 97 8.89 -3.94 -8.37
C ILE A 97 8.86 -4.48 -9.79
N PRO A 98 9.99 -4.92 -10.37
CA PRO A 98 10.01 -5.46 -11.74
C PRO A 98 9.04 -6.64 -11.98
N HIS A 99 8.57 -7.31 -10.93
CA HIS A 99 7.62 -8.43 -11.00
C HIS A 99 6.14 -8.02 -10.87
N THR A 100 5.84 -6.74 -10.64
CA THR A 100 4.43 -6.27 -10.69
C THR A 100 3.96 -6.20 -12.13
N GLN A 101 2.75 -6.69 -12.37
CA GLN A 101 2.17 -6.76 -13.71
C GLN A 101 1.17 -5.61 -13.91
N PRO A 102 1.37 -4.77 -14.95
CA PRO A 102 0.37 -3.80 -15.40
C PRO A 102 -0.84 -4.53 -16.02
N PRO A 103 -1.93 -3.82 -16.34
CA PRO A 103 -3.03 -4.38 -17.11
C PRO A 103 -2.59 -4.95 -18.46
#